data_AF-A0A5E7CBH5-F1
#
_entry.id   AF-A0A5E7CBH5-F1
#
_cell.length_a   1.000
_cell.length_b   1.000
_cell.length_c   1.000
_cell.angle_alpha   90.00
_cell.angle_beta   90.00
_cell.angle_gamma   90.00
#
_symmetry.space_group_name_H-M   'P 1'
#
loop_
_entity.id
_entity.type
_entity.pdbx_description
1 polymer ?
#
loop_
_entity_poly.entity_id
_entity_poly.type
_entity_poly.pdbx_seq_one_letter_code
_entity_poly.pdbx_strand_id
1 'polypeptide(L)' 'MNANRHRSIVLARGGRYWIYQFLFAKQDQSNISQAELAAFRELAKAYEGLNDRQVQQLLDMKEFVEIKP' A
#
# COMPACT_ATOMS: atom_id res chain seq x y z
N MET A 1 -22.00 6.29 -16.92
CA MET A 1 -20.66 6.80 -17.27
C MET A 1 -19.65 6.29 -16.24
N ASN A 2 -18.86 5.28 -16.59
CA ASN A 2 -17.99 4.58 -15.65
C ASN A 2 -16.64 5.28 -15.47
N ALA A 3 -16.48 5.97 -14.35
CA ALA A 3 -15.19 6.23 -13.70
C ALA A 3 -15.32 5.65 -12.28
N ASN A 4 -14.59 4.62 -11.85
CA ASN A 4 -13.14 4.43 -11.96
C ASN A 4 -12.36 5.63 -11.39
N ARG A 5 -12.66 5.95 -10.13
CA ARG A 5 -12.48 7.30 -9.57
C ARG A 5 -11.20 7.52 -8.75
N HIS A 6 -10.57 6.48 -8.20
CA HIS A 6 -9.34 6.59 -7.41
C HIS A 6 -8.38 5.45 -7.78
N ARG A 7 -7.17 5.77 -8.26
CA ARG A 7 -6.13 4.78 -8.59
C ARG A 7 -4.73 5.37 -8.48
N SER A 8 -4.08 5.10 -7.35
CA SER A 8 -2.63 5.04 -7.23
C SER A 8 -2.29 3.73 -6.55
N ILE A 9 -1.45 2.90 -7.18
CA ILE A 9 -0.98 1.63 -6.64
C ILE A 9 0.51 1.79 -6.39
N VAL A 10 0.91 1.85 -5.11
CA VAL A 10 2.32 1.63 -4.75
C VAL A 10 2.52 0.12 -4.67
N LEU A 11 3.27 -0.42 -5.63
CA LEU A 11 3.60 -1.83 -5.73
C LEU A 11 4.98 -2.06 -5.12
N ALA A 12 5.01 -2.39 -3.82
CA ALA A 12 6.24 -2.78 -3.15
C ALA A 12 6.47 -4.29 -3.34
N ARG A 13 7.54 -4.67 -4.07
CA ARG A 13 8.05 -6.04 -4.07
C ARG A 13 9.06 -6.20 -2.93
N GLY A 14 8.56 -6.48 -1.73
CA GLY A 14 9.40 -6.69 -0.54
C GLY A 14 9.61 -8.18 -0.30
N GLY A 15 10.78 -8.70 -0.73
CA GLY A 15 11.15 -10.10 -0.52
C GLY A 15 10.10 -11.13 -0.98
N ARG A 16 9.32 -11.62 -0.01
CA ARG A 16 8.34 -12.72 -0.17
C ARG A 16 6.93 -12.26 -0.55
N TYR A 17 6.55 -11.01 -0.25
CA TYR A 17 5.20 -10.50 -0.41
C TYR A 17 5.13 -9.32 -1.37
N TRP A 18 4.00 -9.19 -2.07
CA TRP A 18 3.65 -8.00 -2.83
C TRP A 18 2.65 -7.19 -2.01
N ILE A 19 3.02 -5.97 -1.64
CA ILE A 19 2.17 -5.12 -0.81
C ILE A 19 1.63 -3.97 -1.65
N TYR A 20 0.30 -3.82 -1.59
CA TYR A 20 -0.49 -2.86 -2.36
C TYR A 20 -1.02 -1.78 -1.41
N GLN A 21 -0.36 -0.62 -1.37
CA GLN A 21 -0.90 0.53 -0.63
C GLN A 21 -1.84 1.33 -1.54
N PHE A 22 -3.08 1.53 -1.09
CA PHE A 22 -4.14 2.24 -1.82
C PHE A 22 -4.39 3.64 -1.24
N LEU A 23 -4.72 4.62 -2.09
CA LEU A 23 -4.98 6.01 -1.70
C LEU A 23 -6.26 6.55 -2.35
N PHE A 24 -7.15 7.10 -1.52
CA PHE A 24 -8.28 7.97 -1.87
C PHE A 24 -7.81 9.44 -1.80
N ALA A 25 -8.46 10.46 -2.38
CA ALA A 25 -9.59 10.50 -3.31
C ALA A 25 -9.26 11.48 -4.46
N LYS A 26 -10.10 11.53 -5.51
CA LYS A 26 -9.97 12.48 -6.63
C LYS A 26 -11.26 13.23 -6.86
N GLN A 27 -11.42 14.33 -6.13
CA GLN A 27 -12.06 15.53 -6.66
C GLN A 27 -11.42 16.77 -6.00
N ASP A 28 -11.23 17.80 -6.82
CA ASP A 28 -10.65 19.14 -6.52
C ASP A 28 -9.17 19.18 -6.12
N GLN A 29 -8.55 17.99 -6.06
CA GLN A 29 -7.13 17.66 -5.88
C GLN A 29 -6.89 16.20 -6.34
N SER A 30 -5.66 15.70 -6.53
CA SER A 30 -4.32 16.28 -6.48
C SER A 30 -3.41 15.62 -7.56
N ASN A 31 -2.10 15.90 -7.54
CA ASN A 31 -1.10 14.83 -7.71
C ASN A 31 -0.47 14.52 -6.34
N ILE A 32 -0.01 13.28 -6.15
CA ILE A 32 0.83 12.92 -5.00
C ILE A 32 2.06 13.82 -4.93
N SER A 33 2.31 14.44 -3.77
CA SER A 33 3.48 15.28 -3.55
C SER A 33 4.76 14.44 -3.48
N GLN A 34 5.91 15.08 -3.70
CA GLN A 34 7.21 14.41 -3.55
C GLN A 34 7.44 13.94 -2.11
N ALA A 35 6.89 14.64 -1.11
CA ALA A 35 6.99 14.27 0.31
C ALA A 35 6.15 13.01 0.63
N GLU A 36 4.90 12.95 0.15
CA GLU A 36 4.06 11.75 0.28
C GLU A 36 4.71 10.56 -0.45
N LEU A 37 5.20 10.75 -1.68
CA LEU A 37 5.90 9.70 -2.43
C LEU A 37 7.16 9.19 -1.70
N ALA A 38 7.90 10.07 -1.03
CA ALA A 38 9.02 9.68 -0.18
C ALA A 38 8.56 8.86 1.04
N ALA A 39 7.49 9.29 1.72
CA ALA A 39 6.92 8.56 2.86
C ALA A 39 6.46 7.14 2.48
N PHE A 40 5.79 6.95 1.33
CA PHE A 40 5.41 5.61 0.87
C PHE A 40 6.60 4.74 0.48
N ARG A 41 7.71 5.32 0.00
CA ARG A 41 8.94 4.57 -0.27
C ARG A 41 9.60 4.08 1.01
N GLU A 42 9.62 4.87 2.09
CA GLU A 42 10.13 4.41 3.38
C GLU A 42 9.19 3.36 4.01
N LEU A 43 7.86 3.53 3.89
CA LEU A 43 6.89 2.53 4.33
C LEU A 43 7.07 1.19 3.58
N ALA A 44 7.29 1.23 2.26
CA ALA A 44 7.56 0.05 1.45
C ALA A 44 8.82 -0.70 1.90
N LYS A 45 9.92 0.01 2.21
CA LYS A 45 11.15 -0.59 2.77
C LYS A 45 10.90 -1.19 4.16
N ALA A 46 10.15 -0.51 5.01
CA ALA A 46 9.81 -1.03 6.34
C ALA A 46 9.04 -2.35 6.24
N TYR A 47 8.13 -2.47 5.27
CA TYR A 47 7.39 -3.70 5.03
C TYR A 47 8.26 -4.83 4.41
N GLU A 48 9.28 -4.51 3.59
CA GLU A 48 10.23 -5.50 3.08
C GLU A 48 11.01 -6.22 4.20
N GLY A 49 11.22 -5.55 5.35
CA GLY A 49 11.86 -6.13 6.52
C GLY A 49 10.97 -7.04 7.39
N LEU A 50 9.68 -7.18 7.08
CA LEU A 50 8.76 -8.00 7.89
C LEU A 50 8.97 -9.50 7.66
N ASN A 51 9.06 -10.26 8.75
CA ASN A 51 9.04 -11.72 8.69
C ASN A 51 7.60 -12.29 8.75
N ASP A 52 7.45 -13.56 8.38
CA ASP A 52 6.13 -14.23 8.27
C ASP A 52 5.26 -14.09 9.55
N ARG A 53 5.86 -14.08 10.75
CA ARG A 53 5.10 -13.92 12.02
C ARG A 53 4.54 -12.51 12.18
N GLN A 54 5.31 -11.49 11.79
CA GLN A 54 4.87 -10.10 11.83
C GLN A 54 3.78 -9.84 10.77
N VAL A 55 3.91 -10.43 9.59
CA VAL A 55 2.86 -10.38 8.55
C VAL A 55 1.57 -11.04 9.07
N GLN A 56 1.65 -12.20 9.71
CA GLN A 56 0.48 -12.84 10.32
C GLN A 56 -0.16 -11.97 11.40
N GLN A 57 0.64 -11.35 12.29
CA GLN A 57 0.11 -10.43 13.32
C GLN A 57 -0.65 -9.25 12.71
N LEU A 58 -0.16 -8.66 11.60
CA LEU A 58 -0.84 -7.56 10.91
C LEU A 58 -2.16 -8.01 10.25
N LEU A 59 -2.23 -9.26 9.76
CA LEU A 59 -3.47 -9.86 9.26
C LEU A 59 -4.47 -10.11 10.39
N ASP A 60 -4.01 -10.67 11.52
CA ASP A 60 -4.86 -10.95 12.70
C ASP A 60 -5.43 -9.66 13.30
N MET A 61 -4.63 -8.59 13.33
CA MET A 61 -5.04 -7.24 13.74
C MET A 61 -5.92 -6.52 12.71
N LYS A 62 -6.06 -7.05 11.49
CA LYS A 62 -6.75 -6.45 10.33
C LYS A 62 -6.14 -5.13 9.83
N GLU A 63 -4.89 -4.87 10.17
CA GLU A 63 -4.09 -3.79 9.57
C GLU A 63 -3.72 -4.15 8.12
N PHE A 64 -3.46 -5.44 7.85
CA PHE A 64 -3.30 -6.00 6.52
C PHE A 64 -4.54 -6.81 6.11
N VAL A 65 -4.77 -6.90 4.80
CA VAL A 65 -5.78 -7.77 4.18
C VAL A 65 -5.09 -8.62 3.12
N GLU A 66 -5.24 -9.95 3.23
CA GLU A 66 -4.77 -10.88 2.21
C GLU A 66 -5.69 -10.82 0.98
N ILE A 67 -5.12 -10.58 -0.21
CA ILE A 67 -5.84 -10.67 -1.47
C ILE A 67 -5.76 -12.11 -1.97
N LYS A 68 -6.86 -12.84 -1.88
CA LYS A 68 -6.98 -14.21 -2.40
C LYS A 68 -7.39 -14.18 -3.89
N PRO A 69 -6.92 -15.15 -4.70
CA PRO A 69 -7.37 -15.31 -6.09
C PRO A 69 -8.83 -15.77 -6.18
#